data_AF-A0A7W9UQF1-F1
#
_entry.id   AF-A0A7W9UQF1-F1
#
_cell.length_a   1.000
_cell.length_b   1.000
_cell.length_c   1.000
_cell.angle_alpha   90.00
_cell.angle_beta   90.00
_cell.angle_gamma   90.00
#
_symmetry.space_group_name_H-M   'P 1'
#
loop_
_entity.id
_entity.type
_entity.pdbx_description
1 polymer ?
#
loop_
_entity_poly.entity_id
_entity_poly.type
_entity_poly.pdbx_seq_one_letter_code
_entity_poly.pdbx_strand_id
1 'polypeptide(L)'
;MIAVVFREEIPCCVRWEILMHERFSDVWICKDFGRATTGADPAELGRAVLAAYLAGRSTRGETFRVVVRADDGSQSVITPGQLPAPGWKADPAVCQVLPAYLRNALA
;
A
#
# COMPACT_ATOMS: atom_id res chain seq x y z
N MET A 1 -27.05 -15.84 21.16
CA MET A 1 -25.58 -15.95 21.17
C MET A 1 -25.15 -16.08 19.72
N ILE A 2 -24.67 -15.00 19.11
CA ILE A 2 -24.22 -15.03 17.70
C ILE A 2 -22.74 -15.42 17.73
N ALA A 3 -22.42 -16.58 17.17
CA ALA A 3 -21.03 -17.00 16.97
C ALA A 3 -20.43 -16.17 15.84
N VAL A 4 -19.62 -15.18 16.19
CA VAL A 4 -18.75 -14.48 15.22
C VAL A 4 -17.62 -15.44 14.90
N VAL A 5 -17.70 -16.10 13.74
CA VAL A 5 -16.61 -16.91 13.22
C VAL A 5 -15.51 -15.94 12.78
N PHE A 6 -14.48 -15.77 13.62
CA PHE A 6 -13.24 -15.14 13.18
C PHE A 6 -12.66 -16.05 12.10
N ARG A 7 -12.74 -15.58 10.85
CA ARG A 7 -12.01 -16.21 9.75
C ARG A 7 -10.54 -16.12 10.14
N GLU A 8 -9.87 -17.24 10.36
CA GLU A 8 -8.41 -17.27 10.40
C GLU A 8 -7.94 -16.71 9.05
N GLU A 9 -7.50 -15.45 9.04
CA GLU A 9 -6.85 -14.85 7.88
C GLU A 9 -5.53 -15.55 7.70
N ILE A 10 -5.53 -16.57 6.83
CA ILE A 10 -4.30 -17.24 6.39
C ILE A 10 -3.41 -16.14 5.80
N PRO A 11 -2.21 -15.91 6.35
CA PRO A 11 -1.33 -14.88 5.83
C PRO A 11 -1.00 -15.17 4.38
N CYS A 12 -1.39 -14.26 3.50
CA CYS A 12 -1.04 -14.33 2.09
C CYS A 12 0.27 -13.58 1.88
N CYS A 13 1.10 -14.10 0.98
CA CYS A 13 2.16 -13.26 0.46
C CYS A 13 1.55 -12.23 -0.50
N VAL A 14 1.94 -10.99 -0.28
CA VAL A 14 1.55 -9.83 -1.06
C VAL A 14 2.80 -9.11 -1.55
N ARG A 15 2.77 -8.72 -2.82
CA ARG A 15 3.80 -7.90 -3.47
C ARG A 15 3.22 -6.54 -3.77
N TRP A 16 4.01 -5.49 -3.64
CA TRP A 16 3.59 -4.15 -3.98
C TRP A 16 4.64 -3.44 -4.84
N GLU A 17 4.16 -2.55 -5.70
CA GLU A 17 4.96 -1.74 -6.62
C GLU A 17 4.48 -0.29 -6.53
N ILE A 18 5.38 0.64 -6.26
CA ILE A 18 5.14 2.08 -6.33
C ILE A 18 5.47 2.52 -7.75
N LEU A 19 4.48 3.05 -8.45
CA LEU A 19 4.60 3.46 -9.85
C LEU A 19 4.41 4.97 -9.97
N MET A 20 5.22 5.61 -10.80
CA MET A 20 5.07 6.99 -11.23
C MET A 20 4.62 7.01 -12.69
N HIS A 21 3.60 7.81 -13.01
CA HIS A 21 3.18 8.06 -14.37
C HIS A 21 4.13 9.07 -15.05
N GLU A 22 4.79 8.63 -16.11
CA GLU A 22 5.56 9.49 -17.00
C GLU A 22 4.64 10.02 -18.10
N ARG A 23 4.24 11.29 -17.96
CA ARG A 23 3.20 11.90 -18.81
C ARG A 23 3.56 11.99 -20.30
N PHE A 24 4.85 12.09 -20.62
CA PHE A 24 5.28 12.28 -22.01
C PHE A 24 5.15 11.00 -22.84
N SER A 25 5.46 9.86 -22.24
CA SER A 25 5.46 8.53 -22.87
C SER A 25 4.21 7.71 -22.53
N ASP A 26 3.36 8.21 -21.61
CA ASP A 26 2.18 7.53 -21.06
C ASP A 26 2.49 6.17 -20.41
N VAL A 27 3.71 6.01 -19.87
CA VAL A 27 4.12 4.76 -19.20
C VAL A 27 4.15 4.91 -17.69
N TRP A 28 4.04 3.78 -17.01
CA TRP A 28 4.19 3.68 -15.55
C TRP A 28 5.57 3.13 -15.22
N ILE A 29 6.39 3.96 -14.57
CA ILE A 29 7.75 3.61 -14.17
C ILE A 29 7.74 3.13 -12.73
N CYS A 30 8.25 1.93 -12.48
CA CYS A 30 8.47 1.44 -11.13
C CYS A 30 9.53 2.26 -10.41
N LYS A 31 9.16 2.86 -9.28
CA LYS A 31 10.06 3.64 -8.42
C LYS A 31 10.55 2.84 -7.23
N ASP A 32 9.73 1.91 -6.76
CA ASP A 32 10.04 1.07 -5.61
C ASP A 32 9.14 -0.16 -5.60
N PHE A 33 9.56 -1.22 -4.93
CA PHE A 33 8.78 -2.45 -4.81
C PHE A 33 9.16 -3.21 -3.54
N GLY A 34 8.25 -4.07 -3.09
CA GLY A 34 8.51 -4.93 -1.96
C GLY A 34 7.51 -6.07 -1.83
N ARG A 35 7.71 -6.85 -0.78
CA ARG A 35 6.91 -8.04 -0.47
C ARG A 35 6.73 -8.14 1.02
N ALA A 36 5.56 -8.59 1.44
CA ALA A 36 5.24 -8.92 2.82
C ALA A 36 4.41 -10.20 2.87
N THR A 37 4.44 -10.91 3.99
CA THR A 37 3.48 -11.95 4.32
C THR A 37 2.56 -11.39 5.39
N THR A 38 1.28 -11.22 5.09
CA THR A 38 0.32 -10.58 5.99
C THR A 38 -1.10 -11.09 5.77
N GLY A 39 -1.91 -11.08 6.82
CA GLY A 39 -3.37 -11.26 6.73
C GLY A 39 -4.10 -9.95 6.41
N ALA A 40 -3.43 -8.80 6.54
CA ALA A 40 -4.05 -7.50 6.37
C ALA A 40 -4.62 -7.30 4.95
N ASP A 41 -5.68 -6.50 4.86
CA ASP A 41 -6.31 -6.09 3.60
C ASP A 41 -5.25 -5.55 2.62
N PRO A 42 -5.09 -6.16 1.42
CA PRO A 42 -4.16 -5.67 0.41
C PRO A 42 -4.39 -4.21 0.03
N ALA A 43 -5.64 -3.72 0.07
CA ALA A 43 -5.91 -2.32 -0.21
C ALA A 43 -5.45 -1.40 0.92
N GLU A 44 -5.53 -1.83 2.17
CA GLU A 44 -4.98 -1.10 3.31
C GLU A 44 -3.45 -1.06 3.28
N LEU A 45 -2.80 -2.18 2.96
CA LEU A 45 -1.36 -2.21 2.73
C LEU A 45 -0.98 -1.21 1.63
N GLY A 46 -1.70 -1.20 0.52
CA GLY A 46 -1.46 -0.27 -0.59
C GLY A 46 -1.63 1.20 -0.18
N ARG A 47 -2.65 1.53 0.63
CA ARG A 47 -2.84 2.87 1.19
C ARG A 47 -1.67 3.26 2.10
N ALA A 48 -1.24 2.37 2.99
CA ALA A 48 -0.12 2.63 3.89
C ALA A 48 1.19 2.85 3.13
N VAL A 49 1.51 1.99 2.14
CA VAL A 49 2.69 2.15 1.27
C VAL A 49 2.65 3.49 0.54
N LEU A 50 1.52 3.83 -0.09
CA LEU A 50 1.40 5.08 -0.85
C LEU A 50 1.47 6.31 0.06
N ALA A 51 0.79 6.29 1.21
CA ALA A 51 0.84 7.37 2.19
C ALA A 51 2.26 7.58 2.72
N ALA A 52 2.94 6.50 3.12
CA ALA A 52 4.32 6.53 3.58
C ALA A 52 5.28 7.06 2.52
N TYR A 53 5.09 6.65 1.27
CA TYR A 53 5.93 7.11 0.17
C TYR A 53 5.70 8.59 -0.14
N LEU A 54 4.47 9.09 -0.04
CA LEU A 54 4.18 10.50 -0.29
C LEU A 54 4.48 11.39 0.92
N ALA A 55 4.60 10.82 2.12
CA ALA A 55 4.93 11.55 3.33
C ALA A 55 6.24 12.34 3.16
N GLY A 56 6.18 13.66 3.33
CA GLY A 56 7.33 14.55 3.22
C GLY A 56 7.86 14.77 1.79
N ARG A 57 7.20 14.23 0.75
CA ARG A 57 7.60 14.45 -0.65
C ARG A 57 6.76 15.56 -1.29
N SER A 58 7.44 16.48 -1.96
CA SER A 58 6.81 17.40 -2.90
C SER A 58 6.61 16.67 -4.24
N THR A 59 5.39 16.24 -4.53
CA THR A 59 5.03 15.71 -5.86
C THR A 59 4.97 16.89 -6.82
N ARG A 60 5.97 17.05 -7.71
CA ARG A 60 6.06 18.18 -8.67
C ARG A 60 5.08 18.03 -9.84
N GLY A 61 3.80 17.79 -9.54
CA GLY A 61 2.78 17.39 -10.50
C GLY A 61 2.87 15.93 -10.93
N GLU A 62 3.78 15.14 -10.35
CA GLU A 62 3.90 13.71 -10.61
C GLU A 62 2.67 12.95 -10.11
N THR A 63 2.22 11.96 -10.87
CA THR A 63 1.10 11.10 -10.48
C THR A 63 1.66 9.75 -10.07
N PHE A 64 1.38 9.35 -8.83
CA PHE A 64 1.81 8.07 -8.29
C PHE A 64 0.64 7.11 -8.16
N ARG A 65 0.91 5.81 -8.14
CA ARG A 65 -0.03 4.78 -7.67
C ARG A 65 0.75 3.64 -7.03
N VAL A 66 0.07 2.85 -6.21
CA VAL A 66 0.59 1.57 -5.72
C VAL A 66 -0.23 0.45 -6.33
N VAL A 67 0.44 -0.56 -6.86
CA VAL A 67 -0.19 -1.82 -7.27
C VAL A 67 0.17 -2.87 -6.23
N VAL A 68 -0.83 -3.49 -5.63
CA VAL A 68 -0.66 -4.63 -4.71
C VAL A 68 -1.18 -5.88 -5.39
N ARG A 69 -0.39 -6.96 -5.38
CA ARG A 69 -0.74 -8.27 -5.94
C ARG A 69 -0.59 -9.32 -4.86
N ALA A 70 -1.65 -10.07 -4.60
CA ALA A 70 -1.58 -11.24 -3.73
C ALA A 70 -1.31 -12.51 -4.55
N ASP A 71 -0.82 -13.55 -3.87
CA ASP A 71 -0.48 -14.83 -4.52
C ASP A 71 -1.71 -15.58 -5.06
N ASP A 72 -2.92 -15.23 -4.61
CA ASP A 72 -4.18 -15.74 -5.18
C ASP A 72 -4.53 -15.12 -6.55
N GLY A 73 -3.66 -14.23 -7.06
CA GLY A 73 -3.84 -13.53 -8.33
C GLY A 73 -4.69 -12.26 -8.22
N SER A 74 -5.22 -11.93 -7.03
CA SER A 74 -5.94 -10.68 -6.82
C SER A 74 -4.99 -9.49 -6.92
N GLN A 75 -5.51 -8.39 -7.48
CA GLN A 75 -4.77 -7.15 -7.65
C GLN A 75 -5.61 -5.96 -7.17
N SER A 76 -4.98 -5.05 -6.45
CA SER A 76 -5.54 -3.77 -6.04
C SER A 76 -4.64 -2.63 -6.50
N VAL A 77 -5.25 -1.58 -7.05
CA VAL A 77 -4.53 -0.36 -7.47
C VAL A 77 -5.00 0.79 -6.61
N ILE A 78 -4.07 1.41 -5.89
CA ILE A 78 -4.32 2.52 -4.98
C ILE A 78 -3.74 3.80 -5.58
N THR A 79 -4.59 4.82 -5.68
CA THR A 79 -4.23 6.15 -6.18
C THR A 79 -4.30 7.19 -5.05
N PRO A 80 -3.66 8.36 -5.21
CA PRO A 80 -3.68 9.42 -4.19
C PRO A 80 -5.09 9.87 -3.82
N GLY A 81 -6.05 9.82 -4.74
CA GLY A 81 -7.45 10.15 -4.46
C GLY A 81 -8.19 9.13 -3.59
N GLN A 82 -7.61 7.94 -3.39
CA GLN A 82 -8.12 6.91 -2.48
C GLN A 82 -7.38 6.93 -1.13
N LEU A 83 -6.45 7.88 -0.93
CA LEU A 83 -5.81 8.04 0.36
C LEU A 83 -6.82 8.62 1.36
N PRO A 84 -6.75 8.14 2.61
CA PRO A 84 -7.64 8.59 3.65
C PRO A 84 -7.31 10.03 4.08
N ALA A 85 -8.28 10.68 4.71
CA ALA A 85 -8.20 12.08 5.10
C ALA A 85 -7.00 12.36 6.06
N PRO A 86 -6.54 13.63 6.14
CA PRO A 86 -5.52 14.03 7.11
C PRO A 86 -5.86 13.56 8.53
N GLY A 87 -4.90 12.93 9.21
CA GLY A 87 -5.07 12.36 10.55
C GLY A 87 -5.40 10.85 10.58
N TRP A 88 -5.55 10.20 9.42
CA TRP A 88 -5.61 8.74 9.34
C TRP A 88 -4.31 8.10 9.85
N LYS A 89 -4.46 6.94 10.50
CA LYS A 89 -3.37 6.09 10.95
C LYS A 89 -3.53 4.72 10.30
N ALA A 90 -2.43 4.21 9.73
CA ALA A 90 -2.38 2.84 9.23
C ALA A 90 -2.58 1.85 10.37
N ASP A 91 -3.22 0.72 10.10
CA ASP A 91 -3.29 -0.39 11.04
C ASP A 91 -1.86 -0.76 11.52
N PRO A 92 -1.64 -0.86 12.85
CA PRO A 92 -0.37 -1.32 13.41
C PRO A 92 0.16 -2.62 12.80
N ALA A 93 -0.70 -3.59 12.47
CA ALA A 93 -0.32 -4.84 11.82
C ALA A 93 0.27 -4.59 10.42
N VAL A 94 -0.30 -3.65 9.66
CA VAL A 94 0.25 -3.20 8.37
C VAL A 94 1.61 -2.53 8.58
N CYS A 95 1.73 -1.63 9.56
CA CYS A 95 2.99 -0.97 9.87
C CYS A 95 4.12 -1.95 10.21
N GLN A 96 3.83 -3.04 10.94
CA GLN A 96 4.82 -4.05 11.32
C GLN A 96 5.39 -4.82 10.12
N VAL A 97 4.61 -5.02 9.06
CA VAL A 97 5.05 -5.75 7.87
C VAL A 97 5.71 -4.86 6.82
N LEU A 98 5.60 -3.54 6.95
CA LEU A 98 6.28 -2.58 6.06
C LEU A 98 7.79 -2.55 6.33
N PRO A 99 8.62 -2.33 5.29
CA PRO A 99 10.02 -1.96 5.47
C PRO A 99 10.19 -0.75 6.38
N ALA A 100 11.30 -0.71 7.11
CA ALA A 100 11.56 0.31 8.13
C ALA A 100 11.45 1.75 7.61
N TYR A 101 11.93 2.03 6.39
CA TYR A 101 11.87 3.39 5.84
C TYR A 101 10.43 3.87 5.57
N LEU A 102 9.53 2.99 5.14
CA LEU A 102 8.10 3.32 4.97
C LEU A 102 7.42 3.42 6.34
N ARG A 103 7.71 2.50 7.25
CA ARG A 103 7.17 2.53 8.61
C ARG A 103 7.55 3.83 9.33
N ASN A 104 8.81 4.23 9.26
CA ASN A 104 9.31 5.45 9.90
C ASN A 104 8.71 6.73 9.28
N ALA A 105 8.33 6.68 8.00
CA ALA A 105 7.66 7.80 7.33
C ALA A 105 6.19 7.98 7.78
N LEU A 106 5.59 6.96 8.40
CA LEU A 106 4.25 6.99 8.97
C LEU A 106 4.22 7.35 10.47
N ALA A 107 5.38 7.45 11.12
CA ALA A 107 5.52 7.65 12.56
C ALA A 107 5.32 9.12 12.99
#